data_AF-A0A1S3BWY8-F1
#
_entry.id   AF-A0A1S3BWY8-F1
#
_cell.length_a   1.000
_cell.length_b   1.000
_cell.length_c   1.000
_cell.angle_alpha   90.00
_cell.angle_beta   90.00
_cell.angle_gamma   90.00
#
_symmetry.space_group_name_H-M   'P 1'
#
loop_
_entity.id
_entity.type
_entity.pdbx_description
1 polymer ?
#
loop_
_entity_poly.entity_id
_entity_poly.type
_entity_poly.pdbx_seq_one_letter_code
_entity_poly.pdbx_strand_id
1 'polypeptide(L)'
;MGSALKLFNSVLFVFFLVHALAPPLIGAQLLLPQTLFPDILIHFKNQYITHSGDYLMAEPPPFFIGLLWLELLLQWPLTLLNLYAISTAKSWLHTTCLIYGVSLFSAMAAIAAELIGSQRASGILLTIYSPFLVLGVFAMLRGLLPHCRKATTTGHGAGPSIATKKKA
;
A
#
# COMPACT_ATOMS: atom_id res chain seq x y z
N MET A 1 -13.81 -16.48 -9.50
CA MET A 1 -12.92 -15.30 -9.49
C MET A 1 -11.90 -15.51 -10.59
N GLY A 2 -11.78 -14.59 -11.56
CA GLY A 2 -10.85 -14.74 -12.67
C GLY A 2 -9.41 -14.91 -12.19
N SER A 3 -8.65 -15.79 -12.83
CA SER A 3 -7.28 -16.16 -12.42
C SER A 3 -6.35 -14.95 -12.27
N ALA A 4 -6.56 -13.90 -13.06
CA ALA A 4 -5.85 -12.63 -12.94
C ALA A 4 -6.04 -11.99 -11.55
N LEU A 5 -7.27 -11.91 -11.02
CA LEU A 5 -7.52 -11.29 -9.72
C LEU A 5 -6.84 -12.02 -8.56
N LYS A 6 -6.72 -13.35 -8.66
CA LYS A 6 -5.98 -14.16 -7.68
C LYS A 6 -4.49 -13.86 -7.73
N LEU A 7 -3.91 -13.76 -8.94
CA LEU A 7 -2.51 -13.37 -9.11
C LEU A 7 -2.26 -11.96 -8.55
N PHE A 8 -3.13 -11.00 -8.86
CA PHE A 8 -3.07 -9.63 -8.32
C PHE A 8 -3.05 -9.64 -6.78
N ASN A 9 -3.99 -10.34 -6.15
CA ASN A 9 -4.03 -10.45 -4.69
C ASN A 9 -2.78 -11.12 -4.13
N SER A 10 -2.22 -12.13 -4.81
CA SER A 10 -1.03 -12.84 -4.36
C SER A 10 0.22 -11.95 -4.38
N VAL A 11 0.42 -11.18 -5.46
CA VAL A 11 1.53 -10.23 -5.57
C VAL A 11 1.42 -9.15 -4.50
N LEU A 12 0.22 -8.58 -4.33
CA LEU A 12 -0.02 -7.58 -3.30
C LEU A 12 0.14 -8.14 -1.89
N PHE A 13 -0.23 -9.40 -1.65
CA PHE A 13 -0.03 -10.04 -0.35
C PHE A 13 1.44 -10.12 0.03
N VAL A 14 2.31 -10.57 -0.89
CA VAL A 14 3.76 -10.63 -0.66
C VAL A 14 4.32 -9.23 -0.43
N PHE A 15 3.89 -8.27 -1.25
CA PHE A 15 4.31 -6.88 -1.10
C PHE A 15 3.92 -6.28 0.26
N PHE A 16 2.66 -6.46 0.68
CA PHE A 16 2.22 -6.01 2.00
C PHE A 16 2.91 -6.75 3.14
N LEU A 17 3.28 -8.02 2.95
CA LEU A 17 4.04 -8.77 3.96
C LEU A 17 5.43 -8.14 4.16
N VAL A 18 6.11 -7.77 3.07
CA VAL A 18 7.39 -7.05 3.14
C VAL A 18 7.19 -5.68 3.80
N HIS A 19 6.17 -4.93 3.42
CA HIS A 19 5.84 -3.62 4.04
C HIS A 19 5.30 -3.70 5.46
N ALA A 20 4.88 -4.87 5.95
CA ALA A 20 4.51 -5.05 7.35
C ALA A 20 5.77 -5.12 8.23
N LEU A 21 6.90 -5.53 7.66
CA LEU A 21 8.17 -5.71 8.37
C LEU A 21 9.16 -4.58 8.10
N ALA A 22 9.37 -4.18 6.83
CA ALA A 22 10.45 -3.26 6.48
C ALA A 22 10.32 -1.85 7.11
N PRO A 23 9.16 -1.16 7.07
CA PRO A 23 8.99 0.14 7.72
C PRO A 23 9.27 0.13 9.22
N PRO A 24 8.71 -0.76 10.06
CA PRO A 24 9.03 -0.77 11.49
C PRO A 24 10.44 -1.28 11.79
N LEU A 25 11.03 -2.19 10.99
CA LEU A 25 12.37 -2.71 11.27
C LEU A 25 13.49 -1.76 10.78
N ILE A 26 13.30 -1.08 9.65
CA ILE A 26 14.33 -0.28 8.99
C ILE A 26 13.96 1.20 8.98
N GLY A 27 12.78 1.56 8.44
CA GLY A 27 12.35 2.96 8.31
C GLY A 27 12.23 3.68 9.66
N ALA A 28 11.68 3.00 10.66
CA ALA A 28 11.51 3.53 12.01
C ALA A 28 12.84 3.86 12.69
N GLN A 29 13.96 3.25 12.29
CA GLN A 29 15.29 3.58 12.84
C GLN A 29 15.75 5.01 12.52
N LEU A 30 15.12 5.68 11.54
CA LEU A 30 15.41 7.08 11.22
C LEU A 30 14.58 8.06 12.06
N LEU A 31 13.48 7.58 12.66
CA LEU A 31 12.55 8.39 13.45
C LEU A 31 12.72 8.18 14.95
N LEU A 32 13.06 6.96 15.36
CA LEU A 32 13.18 6.53 16.74
C LEU A 32 14.65 6.36 17.17
N PRO A 33 14.93 6.45 18.48
CA PRO A 33 16.27 6.18 19.00
C PRO A 33 16.78 4.79 18.59
N GLN A 34 18.03 4.72 18.13
CA GLN A 34 18.65 3.47 17.68
C GLN A 34 18.74 2.40 18.79
N THR A 35 18.72 2.81 20.06
CA THR A 35 18.73 1.91 21.23
C THR A 35 17.52 0.98 21.31
N LEU A 36 16.45 1.26 20.57
CA LEU A 36 15.27 0.41 20.49
C LEU A 36 15.42 -0.75 19.49
N PHE A 37 16.49 -0.76 18.70
CA PHE A 37 16.72 -1.71 17.64
C PHE A 37 17.96 -2.57 17.93
N PRO A 38 17.91 -3.87 17.63
CA PRO A 38 19.08 -4.74 17.74
C PRO A 38 20.16 -4.35 16.72
N ASP A 39 21.42 -4.53 17.09
CA ASP A 39 22.58 -4.12 16.27
C ASP A 39 22.56 -4.71 14.86
N ILE A 40 22.01 -5.90 14.69
CA ILE A 40 21.92 -6.55 13.37
C ILE A 40 21.05 -5.77 12.38
N LEU A 41 19.97 -5.14 12.86
CA LEU A 41 19.08 -4.31 12.05
C LEU A 41 19.74 -2.98 11.68
N ILE A 42 20.53 -2.42 12.61
CA ILE A 42 21.30 -1.20 12.38
C ILE A 42 22.40 -1.47 11.34
N HIS A 43 23.12 -2.57 11.50
CA HIS A 43 24.16 -2.99 10.56
C HIS A 43 23.58 -3.24 9.17
N PHE A 44 22.45 -3.95 9.08
CA PHE A 44 21.77 -4.20 7.81
C PHE A 44 21.36 -2.90 7.09
N LYS A 45 20.78 -1.94 7.82
CA LYS A 45 20.46 -0.61 7.27
C LYS A 45 21.71 0.09 6.75
N ASN A 46 22.79 0.10 7.53
CA ASN A 46 24.03 0.78 7.14
C ASN A 46 24.67 0.13 5.90
N GLN A 47 24.69 -1.21 5.81
CA GLN A 47 25.13 -1.91 4.61
C GLN A 47 24.26 -1.56 3.40
N TYR A 48 22.94 -1.51 3.56
CA TYR A 48 22.03 -1.06 2.51
C TYR A 48 22.39 0.34 2.03
N ILE A 49 22.57 1.31 2.93
CA ILE A 49 22.93 2.69 2.59
C ILE A 49 24.24 2.73 1.80
N THR A 50 25.28 2.02 2.27
CA THR A 50 26.58 1.99 1.60
C THR A 50 26.51 1.34 0.21
N HIS A 51 25.76 0.26 0.07
CA HIS A 51 25.65 -0.47 -1.20
C HIS A 51 24.77 0.26 -2.23
N SER A 52 23.65 0.83 -1.79
CA SER A 52 22.70 1.53 -2.67
C SER A 52 23.08 2.98 -2.97
N GLY A 53 23.88 3.60 -2.09
CA GLY A 53 24.13 5.04 -2.11
C GLY A 53 22.88 5.85 -1.74
N ASP A 54 21.98 5.28 -0.93
CA ASP A 54 20.73 5.92 -0.53
C ASP A 54 20.96 7.11 0.40
N TYR A 55 21.17 8.27 -0.20
CA TYR A 55 21.37 9.52 0.53
C TYR A 55 20.13 9.97 1.30
N LEU A 56 18.91 9.55 0.88
CA LEU A 56 17.69 9.85 1.62
C LEU A 56 17.67 9.14 2.96
N MET A 57 18.32 7.97 3.07
CA MET A 57 18.47 7.28 4.35
C MET A 57 19.72 7.69 5.13
N ALA A 58 20.78 8.11 4.45
CA ALA A 58 22.02 8.57 5.10
C ALA A 58 21.84 9.94 5.78
N GLU A 59 21.23 10.88 5.06
CA GLU A 59 21.06 12.29 5.45
C GLU A 59 19.61 12.70 5.17
N PRO A 60 18.65 12.19 5.96
CA PRO A 60 17.23 12.28 5.62
C PRO A 60 16.76 13.75 5.59
N PRO A 61 16.31 14.26 4.42
CA PRO A 61 15.77 15.61 4.35
C PRO A 61 14.42 15.69 5.08
N PRO A 62 13.99 16.89 5.53
CA PRO A 62 12.77 17.03 6.36
C PRO A 62 11.50 16.47 5.70
N PHE A 63 11.36 16.59 4.37
CA PHE A 63 10.20 16.04 3.67
C PHE A 63 10.18 14.50 3.77
N PHE A 64 11.35 13.85 3.70
CA PHE A 64 11.47 12.40 3.75
C PHE A 64 11.15 11.88 5.16
N ILE A 65 11.59 12.59 6.21
CA ILE A 65 11.16 12.33 7.58
C ILE A 65 9.63 12.42 7.71
N GLY A 66 9.00 13.42 7.08
CA GLY A 66 7.55 13.53 7.03
C GLY A 66 6.87 12.33 6.35
N LEU A 67 7.44 11.86 5.24
CA LEU A 67 6.98 10.65 4.55
C LEU A 67 7.15 9.38 5.40
N LEU A 68 8.23 9.26 6.16
CA LEU A 68 8.42 8.12 7.08
C LEU A 68 7.40 8.12 8.21
N TRP A 69 7.01 9.29 8.73
CA TRP A 69 5.91 9.38 9.70
C TRP A 69 4.57 8.98 9.08
N LEU A 70 4.29 9.43 7.85
CA LEU A 70 3.11 9.00 7.10
C LEU A 70 3.12 7.48 6.87
N GLU A 71 4.29 6.93 6.51
CA GLU A 71 4.46 5.50 6.31
C GLU A 71 4.16 4.73 7.59
N LEU A 72 4.72 5.16 8.72
CA LEU A 72 4.59 4.45 10.00
C LEU A 72 3.18 4.59 10.62
N LEU A 73 2.58 5.78 10.54
CA LEU A 73 1.30 6.06 11.21
C LEU A 73 0.08 5.73 10.36
N LEU A 74 0.18 5.85 9.03
CA LEU A 74 -0.94 5.60 8.13
C LEU A 74 -0.73 4.34 7.30
N GLN A 75 0.38 4.27 6.56
CA GLN A 75 0.54 3.19 5.58
C GLN A 75 0.75 1.83 6.25
N TRP A 76 1.51 1.76 7.35
CA TRP A 76 1.81 0.52 8.06
C TRP A 76 0.57 -0.13 8.68
N PRO A 77 -0.30 0.58 9.42
CA PRO A 77 -1.59 0.01 9.86
C PRO A 77 -2.47 -0.44 8.67
N LEU A 78 -2.51 0.34 7.59
CA LEU A 78 -3.26 -0.02 6.39
C LEU A 78 -2.70 -1.30 5.73
N THR A 79 -1.40 -1.50 5.74
CA THR A 79 -0.74 -2.72 5.25
C THR A 79 -1.22 -3.95 6.02
N LEU A 80 -1.27 -3.87 7.36
CA LEU A 80 -1.77 -4.96 8.20
C LEU A 80 -3.25 -5.25 7.93
N LEU A 81 -4.07 -4.21 7.79
CA LEU A 81 -5.47 -4.34 7.41
C LEU A 81 -5.63 -5.00 6.03
N ASN A 82 -4.82 -4.60 5.04
CA ASN A 82 -4.86 -5.16 3.70
C ASN A 82 -4.42 -6.64 3.68
N LEU A 83 -3.39 -7.01 4.44
CA LEU A 83 -3.00 -8.42 4.63
C LEU A 83 -4.17 -9.24 5.17
N TYR A 84 -4.77 -8.80 6.26
CA TYR A 84 -5.92 -9.47 6.87
C TYR A 84 -7.10 -9.57 5.91
N ALA A 85 -7.41 -8.49 5.18
CA ALA A 85 -8.52 -8.45 4.24
C ALA A 85 -8.30 -9.36 3.02
N ILE A 86 -7.05 -9.56 2.57
CA ILE A 86 -6.72 -10.55 1.54
C ILE A 86 -6.89 -11.97 2.09
N SER A 87 -6.34 -12.27 3.27
CA SER A 87 -6.42 -13.61 3.89
C SER A 87 -7.86 -14.04 4.21
N THR A 88 -8.72 -13.09 4.57
CA THR A 88 -10.12 -13.36 4.95
C THR A 88 -11.13 -12.93 3.89
N ALA A 89 -10.67 -12.59 2.68
CA ALA A 89 -11.48 -12.20 1.52
C ALA A 89 -12.57 -11.16 1.83
N LYS A 90 -12.23 -10.11 2.59
CA LYS A 90 -13.19 -9.11 3.05
C LYS A 90 -13.55 -8.12 1.95
N SER A 91 -14.80 -7.64 1.97
CA SER A 91 -15.34 -6.72 0.95
C SER A 91 -14.66 -5.36 0.93
N TRP A 92 -14.25 -4.81 2.08
CA TRP A 92 -13.56 -3.52 2.22
C TRP A 92 -12.12 -3.46 1.68
N LEU A 93 -11.55 -4.60 1.22
CA LEU A 93 -10.18 -4.67 0.68
C LEU A 93 -9.95 -3.64 -0.45
N HIS A 94 -10.95 -3.42 -1.30
CA HIS A 94 -10.81 -2.49 -2.42
C HIS A 94 -10.58 -1.05 -1.94
N THR A 95 -11.31 -0.61 -0.91
CA THR A 95 -11.19 0.74 -0.34
C THR A 95 -9.83 0.92 0.34
N THR A 96 -9.44 -0.02 1.20
CA THR A 96 -8.19 0.08 1.96
C THR A 96 -6.96 -0.06 1.05
N CYS A 97 -7.04 -0.89 0.01
CA CYS A 97 -5.99 -1.02 -1.00
C CYS A 97 -5.90 0.23 -1.89
N LEU A 98 -7.03 0.89 -2.19
CA LEU A 98 -7.06 2.15 -2.92
C LEU A 98 -6.38 3.27 -2.13
N ILE A 99 -6.78 3.48 -0.86
CA ILE A 99 -6.19 4.50 0.01
C ILE A 99 -4.69 4.28 0.16
N TYR A 100 -4.28 3.03 0.42
CA TYR A 100 -2.87 2.68 0.51
C TYR A 100 -2.12 2.98 -0.79
N GLY A 101 -2.67 2.54 -1.94
CA GLY A 101 -2.03 2.70 -3.25
C GLY A 101 -1.84 4.18 -3.63
N VAL A 102 -2.85 5.01 -3.40
CA VAL A 102 -2.77 6.47 -3.63
C VAL A 102 -1.71 7.10 -2.73
N SER A 103 -1.73 6.78 -1.42
CA SER A 103 -0.75 7.32 -0.47
C SER A 103 0.68 6.93 -0.86
N LEU A 104 0.90 5.66 -1.20
CA LEU A 104 2.22 5.16 -1.61
C LEU A 104 2.67 5.81 -2.92
N PHE A 105 1.78 5.90 -3.90
CA PHE A 105 2.10 6.53 -5.18
C PHE A 105 2.49 8.01 -5.01
N SER A 106 1.75 8.77 -4.19
CA SER A 106 2.09 10.16 -3.89
C SER A 106 3.45 10.31 -3.18
N ALA A 107 3.75 9.44 -2.21
CA ALA A 107 5.05 9.44 -1.54
C ALA A 107 6.20 9.11 -2.52
N MET A 108 6.00 8.10 -3.36
CA MET A 108 6.97 7.69 -4.38
C MET A 108 7.18 8.77 -5.45
N ALA A 109 6.12 9.51 -5.82
CA ALA A 109 6.23 10.62 -6.75
C ALA A 109 7.05 11.78 -6.16
N ALA A 110 6.88 12.09 -4.86
CA ALA A 110 7.70 13.08 -4.18
C ALA A 110 9.18 12.66 -4.12
N ILE A 111 9.45 11.39 -3.79
CA ILE A 111 10.81 10.83 -3.78
C ILE A 111 11.42 10.86 -5.19
N ALA A 112 10.65 10.49 -6.22
CA ALA A 112 11.12 10.52 -7.61
C ALA A 112 11.45 11.95 -8.07
N ALA A 113 10.63 12.94 -7.72
CA ALA A 113 10.89 14.33 -8.03
C ALA A 113 12.21 14.82 -7.40
N GLU A 114 12.47 14.45 -6.15
CA GLU A 114 13.73 14.77 -5.48
C GLU A 114 14.93 14.04 -6.11
N LEU A 115 14.79 12.76 -6.44
CA LEU A 115 15.84 11.97 -7.08
C LEU A 115 16.24 12.55 -8.46
N ILE A 116 15.26 12.98 -9.25
CA ILE A 116 15.50 13.61 -10.56
C ILE A 116 16.08 15.03 -10.37
N GLY A 117 15.56 15.78 -9.40
CA GLY A 117 15.98 17.17 -9.14
C GLY A 117 17.39 17.29 -8.55
N SER A 118 17.78 16.39 -7.65
CA SER A 118 19.06 16.49 -6.94
C SER A 118 20.27 16.04 -7.77
N GLN A 119 20.07 15.30 -8.86
CA GLN A 119 21.12 14.68 -9.69
C GLN A 119 22.09 13.76 -8.88
N ARG A 120 21.76 13.43 -7.63
CA ARG A 120 22.53 12.53 -6.75
C ARG A 120 22.05 11.07 -6.85
N ALA A 121 21.03 10.81 -7.66
CA ALA A 121 20.45 9.48 -7.80
C ALA A 121 21.39 8.54 -8.56
N SER A 122 21.91 7.53 -7.87
CA SER A 122 22.59 6.39 -8.50
C SER A 122 21.58 5.53 -9.28
N GLY A 123 22.01 4.88 -10.36
CA GLY A 123 21.17 3.94 -11.11
C GLY A 123 20.66 2.76 -10.27
N ILE A 124 21.44 2.34 -9.25
CA ILE A 124 21.05 1.33 -8.27
C ILE A 124 19.87 1.83 -7.42
N LEU A 125 19.95 3.08 -6.98
CA LEU A 125 18.92 3.72 -6.15
C LEU A 125 17.59 3.81 -6.90
N LEU A 126 17.62 4.30 -8.15
CA LEU A 126 16.44 4.35 -9.03
C LEU A 126 15.83 2.97 -9.24
N THR A 127 16.66 1.95 -9.40
CA THR A 127 16.21 0.55 -9.55
C THR A 127 15.52 0.05 -8.28
N ILE A 128 15.98 0.44 -7.10
CA ILE A 128 15.36 0.07 -5.82
C ILE A 128 14.01 0.75 -5.63
N TYR A 129 13.87 2.04 -5.95
CA TYR A 129 12.62 2.78 -5.75
C TYR A 129 11.55 2.49 -6.82
N SER A 130 11.94 2.16 -8.06
CA SER A 130 11.03 1.83 -9.17
C SER A 130 9.95 0.77 -8.85
N PRO A 131 10.26 -0.41 -8.28
CA PRO A 131 9.24 -1.43 -7.99
C PRO A 131 8.17 -0.93 -6.99
N PHE A 132 8.53 -0.09 -6.02
CA PHE A 132 7.57 0.48 -5.08
C PHE A 132 6.56 1.40 -5.76
N LEU A 133 7.01 2.18 -6.76
CA LEU A 133 6.14 3.04 -7.56
C LEU A 133 5.15 2.19 -8.38
N VAL A 134 5.67 1.16 -9.06
CA VAL A 134 4.84 0.23 -9.86
C VAL A 134 3.82 -0.50 -8.98
N LEU A 135 4.23 -0.97 -7.81
CA LEU A 135 3.35 -1.68 -6.86
C LEU A 135 2.31 -0.74 -6.22
N GLY A 136 2.64 0.54 -6.01
CA GLY A 136 1.67 1.56 -5.60
C GLY A 136 0.55 1.75 -6.62
N VAL A 137 0.91 1.86 -7.92
CA VAL A 137 -0.06 1.89 -9.02
C VAL A 137 -0.87 0.59 -9.06
N PHE A 138 -0.22 -0.55 -8.88
CA PHE A 138 -0.87 -1.86 -8.88
C PHE A 138 -1.92 -1.99 -7.75
N ALA A 139 -1.60 -1.49 -6.54
CA ALA A 139 -2.51 -1.43 -5.41
C ALA A 139 -3.69 -0.47 -5.68
N MET A 140 -3.43 0.69 -6.28
CA MET A 140 -4.45 1.65 -6.68
C MET A 140 -5.43 1.04 -7.70
N LEU A 141 -4.91 0.38 -8.75
CA LEU A 141 -5.72 -0.33 -9.75
C LEU A 141 -6.55 -1.42 -9.11
N ARG A 142 -5.98 -2.18 -8.17
CA ARG A 142 -6.71 -3.23 -7.45
C ARG A 142 -7.88 -2.68 -6.64
N GLY A 143 -7.73 -1.49 -6.07
CA GLY A 143 -8.77 -0.80 -5.33
C GLY A 143 -9.88 -0.21 -6.20
N LEU A 144 -9.55 0.18 -7.44
CA LEU A 144 -10.52 0.68 -8.44
C LEU A 144 -11.34 -0.42 -9.10
N LEU A 145 -10.85 -1.67 -9.12
CA LEU A 145 -11.59 -2.80 -9.71
C LEU A 145 -12.90 -3.05 -8.93
N PRO A 146 -14.07 -2.87 -9.57
CA PRO A 146 -15.35 -3.05 -8.89
C PRO A 146 -15.52 -4.52 -8.47
N HIS A 147 -16.06 -4.72 -7.26
CA HIS A 147 -16.79 -5.96 -7.03
C HIS A 147 -18.03 -5.90 -7.93
N CYS A 148 -18.07 -6.76 -8.95
CA CYS A 148 -19.34 -7.18 -9.50
C CYS A 148 -20.08 -7.87 -8.36
N ARG A 149 -20.83 -7.08 -7.58
CA ARG A 149 -21.75 -7.57 -6.56
C ARG A 149 -22.64 -8.51 -7.35
N LYS A 150 -22.55 -9.82 -7.09
CA LYS A 150 -23.68 -10.69 -7.43
C LYS A 150 -24.85 -9.98 -6.78
N ALA A 151 -25.72 -9.38 -7.60
CA ALA A 151 -26.96 -8.84 -7.11
C ALA A 151 -27.59 -10.01 -6.36
N THR A 152 -27.68 -9.89 -5.04
CA THR A 152 -28.56 -10.77 -4.28
C THR A 152 -29.90 -10.53 -4.93
N THR A 153 -30.38 -11.52 -5.69
CA THR A 153 -31.77 -11.63 -6.08
C THR A 153 -32.55 -11.68 -4.76
N THR A 154 -32.97 -10.51 -4.28
CA THR A 154 -34.05 -10.40 -3.31
C THR A 154 -35.33 -10.77 -4.05
N GLY A 155 -35.52 -12.08 -4.25
CA GLY A 155 -36.85 -12.63 -4.43
C GLY A 155 -37.58 -12.52 -3.10
N HIS A 156 -38.29 -11.41 -2.88
CA HIS A 156 -39.57 -11.35 -2.17
C HIS A 156 -40.05 -9.89 -2.14
N GLY A 157 -41.16 -9.65 -2.82
CA GLY A 157 -41.81 -8.36 -2.94
C GLY A 157 -42.88 -8.45 -4.00
N ALA A 158 -43.83 -9.38 -3.79
CA ALA A 158 -45.11 -9.34 -4.48
C ALA A 158 -45.69 -7.93 -4.31
N GLY A 159 -45.71 -7.16 -5.40
CA GLY A 159 -46.40 -5.87 -5.43
C GLY A 159 -47.89 -6.10 -5.14
N PRO A 160 -48.53 -5.25 -4.33
CA PRO A 160 -49.94 -5.44 -3.98
C PRO A 160 -50.81 -5.35 -5.24
N SER A 161 -51.66 -6.36 -5.39
CA SER A 161 -52.78 -6.44 -6.32
C SER A 161 -53.58 -5.14 -6.33
N ILE A 162 -53.55 -4.42 -7.46
CA ILE A 162 -54.55 -3.39 -7.78
C ILE A 162 -55.77 -4.12 -8.33
N ALA A 163 -56.61 -4.61 -7.42
CA ALA A 163 -57.94 -5.09 -7.73
C ALA A 163 -58.85 -3.88 -8.00
N THR A 164 -59.00 -3.52 -9.27
CA THR A 164 -60.02 -2.56 -9.71
C THR A 164 -61.41 -3.19 -9.55
N LYS A 165 -62.03 -3.01 -8.38
CA LYS A 165 -63.49 -3.14 -8.21
C LYS A 165 -64.12 -1.77 -8.42
N LYS A 166 -64.92 -1.62 -9.49
CA LYS A 166 -66.05 -0.68 -9.48
C LYS A 166 -67.32 -1.46 -9.82
N LYS A 167 -68.28 -1.38 -8.89
CA LYS A 167 -69.57 -2.04 -8.83
C LYS A 167 -70.63 -1.29 -9.67
N ALA A 168 -71.64 -2.08 -10.05
CA ALA A 168 -73.05 -1.76 -10.31
C ALA A 168 -73.39 -0.91 -11.54
#